data_AF-G5J947-F1
#
_entry.id   AF-G5J947-F1
#
_cell.length_a   1.000
_cell.length_b   1.000
_cell.length_c   1.000
_cell.angle_alpha   90.00
_cell.angle_beta   90.00
_cell.angle_gamma   90.00
#
_symmetry.space_group_name_H-M   'P 1'
#
loop_
_entity.id
_entity.type
_entity.pdbx_description
1 polymer ?
#
loop_
_entity_poly.entity_id
_entity_poly.type
_entity_poly.pdbx_seq_one_letter_code
_entity_poly.pdbx_strand_id
1 'polypeptide(L)'
;MIIDQFEESFTMCDESTCETFFKRLIDLLNTHSNLRIIIGMRSDFRGRLREYKNLVVRLDKPYINIEHLNRKEIEEVIVKPAQKSGMDIESSLKQQLINDVEDYPGSLPLLEDTLTQLWQETRNQGERFLTLKTYEDLGGIEGTIEKRAKKVFADLDEKEREIAKRIFLELTQVGDTYDIRRRVCLNDLVNQYHTFEQLNTVSQKLASDKNRLIVRDIQTQSISYKFVLVFLCRVNLFLLAKLLREKRTKKLVDLVEIINDQPSKIQIDVVHEALIRHWQQLRQWQYQYRAAMVTERKIEEEGQEWHNKGRKSADLLQGSKLGEAEEYLKNYGHLGMLDGVAEECINASSRQDEIRRWRNRGVFGFVALMAIVATFFAIDSNKRAKVATLKEQAATVKNLFPVEPLEPLVLAIATTGDNLNAWQVPKVLPEVRSSLYAAIDQVRERNTLEGHQDYVWTLAITPEGNIISGSDDTTVKVWSPQGTFLHTLQGHQDIVTTVAITPEGNIVSGSYDNTVKVWRGFKVSSLLKPRFRTSKCS
;
A
#
# COMPACT_ATOMS: atom_id res chain seq x y z
N MET A 1 12.65 -31.07 -44.65
CA MET A 1 12.42 -29.78 -43.97
C MET A 1 13.50 -29.61 -42.92
N ILE A 2 14.12 -28.44 -42.86
CA ILE A 2 15.07 -28.09 -41.80
C ILE A 2 14.40 -27.01 -40.96
N ILE A 3 14.39 -27.21 -39.65
CA ILE A 3 13.93 -26.21 -38.69
C ILE A 3 15.15 -25.87 -37.86
N ASP A 4 15.72 -24.71 -38.10
CA ASP A 4 16.81 -24.18 -37.29
C ASP A 4 16.24 -23.39 -36.10
N GLN A 5 17.04 -23.20 -35.05
CA GLN A 5 16.64 -22.50 -33.82
C GLN A 5 15.32 -23.01 -33.23
N PHE A 6 15.13 -24.34 -33.18
CA PHE A 6 13.89 -24.94 -32.71
C PHE A 6 13.55 -24.56 -31.27
N GLU A 7 14.55 -24.14 -30.48
CA GLU A 7 14.34 -23.62 -29.14
C GLU A 7 13.38 -22.43 -29.08
N GLU A 8 13.28 -21.64 -30.16
CA GLU A 8 12.35 -20.50 -30.24
C GLU A 8 10.89 -20.93 -30.09
N SER A 9 10.55 -22.17 -30.46
CA SER A 9 9.20 -22.70 -30.25
C SER A 9 8.82 -22.77 -28.77
N PHE A 10 9.80 -22.90 -27.86
CA PHE A 10 9.58 -22.99 -26.42
C PHE A 10 9.66 -21.65 -25.70
N THR A 11 10.41 -20.69 -26.25
CA THR A 11 10.67 -19.39 -25.62
C THR A 11 9.78 -18.27 -26.15
N MET A 12 9.28 -18.39 -27.39
CA MET A 12 8.60 -17.31 -28.09
C MET A 12 7.08 -17.51 -28.21
N CYS A 13 6.60 -18.73 -27.96
CA CYS A 13 5.19 -19.07 -28.05
C CYS A 13 4.59 -19.18 -26.65
N ASP A 14 3.36 -18.69 -26.47
CA ASP A 14 2.54 -19.10 -25.34
C ASP A 14 2.29 -20.61 -25.41
N GLU A 15 2.02 -21.21 -24.24
CA GLU A 15 1.90 -22.67 -24.10
C GLU A 15 0.88 -23.26 -25.10
N SER A 16 -0.23 -22.55 -25.32
CA SER A 16 -1.28 -22.91 -26.29
C SER A 16 -0.81 -22.93 -27.76
N THR A 17 -0.08 -21.91 -28.19
CA THR A 17 0.45 -21.86 -29.57
C THR A 17 1.54 -22.91 -29.77
N CYS A 18 2.40 -23.10 -28.76
CA CYS A 18 3.45 -24.11 -28.76
C CYS A 18 2.88 -25.52 -28.94
N GLU A 19 1.87 -25.90 -28.15
CA GLU A 19 1.18 -27.18 -28.27
C GLU A 19 0.54 -27.37 -29.64
N THR A 20 -0.11 -26.32 -30.16
CA THR A 20 -0.75 -26.36 -31.48
C THR A 20 0.27 -26.58 -32.59
N PHE A 21 1.42 -25.92 -32.52
CA PHE A 21 2.52 -26.09 -33.48
C PHE A 21 3.05 -27.52 -33.47
N PHE A 22 3.38 -28.08 -32.31
CA PHE A 22 3.90 -29.44 -32.20
C PHE A 22 2.89 -30.49 -32.65
N LYS A 23 1.61 -30.31 -32.34
CA LYS A 23 0.54 -31.19 -32.83
C LYS A 23 0.51 -31.22 -34.36
N ARG A 24 0.53 -30.05 -35.00
CA ARG A 24 0.57 -29.96 -36.47
C ARG A 24 1.84 -30.57 -37.06
N LEU A 25 2.99 -30.40 -36.41
CA LEU A 25 4.25 -30.99 -36.84
C LEU A 25 4.18 -32.53 -36.84
N ILE A 26 3.60 -33.11 -35.79
CA ILE A 26 3.38 -34.56 -35.67
C ILE A 26 2.37 -35.04 -36.71
N ASP A 27 1.25 -34.33 -36.90
CA ASP A 27 0.25 -34.65 -37.92
C ASP A 27 0.87 -34.65 -39.32
N LEU A 28 1.75 -33.70 -39.62
CA LEU A 28 2.48 -33.61 -40.88
C LEU A 28 3.39 -34.84 -41.10
N LEU A 29 4.14 -35.25 -40.06
CA LEU A 29 4.98 -36.46 -40.08
C LEU A 29 4.17 -37.74 -40.26
N ASN A 30 2.96 -37.81 -39.70
CA ASN A 30 2.08 -38.97 -39.82
C ASN A 30 1.40 -39.02 -41.20
N THR A 31 1.09 -37.88 -41.80
CA THR A 31 0.43 -37.79 -43.10
C THR A 31 1.39 -38.07 -44.27
N HIS A 32 2.68 -37.73 -44.11
CA HIS A 32 3.67 -37.81 -45.18
C HIS A 32 4.86 -38.69 -44.80
N SER A 33 4.81 -39.98 -45.16
CA SER A 33 5.87 -40.97 -44.89
C SER A 33 7.25 -40.64 -45.49
N ASN A 34 7.28 -39.78 -46.51
CA ASN A 34 8.52 -39.39 -47.20
C ASN A 34 9.13 -38.10 -46.64
N LEU A 35 8.47 -37.43 -45.69
CA LEU A 35 8.95 -36.19 -45.11
C LEU A 35 9.99 -36.49 -44.02
N ARG A 36 11.18 -35.91 -44.16
CA ARG A 36 12.18 -35.86 -43.09
C ARG A 36 12.26 -34.45 -42.53
N ILE A 37 12.25 -34.33 -41.21
CA ILE A 37 12.45 -33.09 -40.49
C ILE A 37 13.80 -33.18 -39.76
N ILE A 38 14.66 -32.22 -40.01
CA ILE A 38 15.92 -32.03 -39.29
C ILE A 38 15.70 -30.83 -38.38
N ILE A 39 15.98 -31.01 -37.10
CA ILE A 39 15.79 -29.99 -36.08
C ILE A 39 17.17 -29.57 -35.57
N GLY A 40 17.54 -28.32 -35.82
CA GLY A 40 18.66 -27.65 -35.18
C GLY A 40 18.18 -27.02 -33.88
N MET A 41 18.87 -27.28 -32.78
CA MET A 41 18.55 -26.70 -31.48
C MET A 41 19.79 -26.61 -30.60
N ARG A 42 19.87 -25.57 -29.79
CA ARG A 42 20.89 -25.47 -28.73
C ARG A 42 20.77 -26.63 -27.74
N SER A 43 21.92 -27.18 -27.32
CA SER A 43 22.00 -28.33 -26.40
C SER A 43 21.27 -28.10 -25.07
N ASP A 44 21.29 -26.86 -24.58
CA ASP A 44 20.77 -26.47 -23.26
C ASP A 44 19.23 -26.61 -23.21
N PHE A 45 18.57 -26.45 -24.36
CA PHE A 45 17.12 -26.57 -24.50
C PHE A 45 16.64 -28.02 -24.63
N ARG A 46 17.55 -28.99 -24.67
CA ARG A 46 17.20 -30.41 -24.76
C ARG A 46 16.33 -30.89 -23.60
N GLY A 47 16.50 -30.32 -22.41
CA GLY A 47 15.66 -30.65 -21.25
C GLY A 47 14.18 -30.33 -21.51
N ARG A 48 13.91 -29.21 -22.17
CA ARG A 48 12.55 -28.70 -22.42
C ARG A 48 11.75 -29.55 -23.39
N LEU A 49 12.41 -30.24 -24.34
CA LEU A 49 11.73 -31.23 -25.19
C LEU A 49 10.98 -32.30 -24.38
N ARG A 50 11.45 -32.63 -23.17
CA ARG A 50 10.81 -33.66 -22.31
C ARG A 50 9.42 -33.25 -21.81
N GLU A 51 9.12 -31.95 -21.79
CA GLU A 51 7.78 -31.42 -21.47
C GLU A 51 6.74 -31.95 -22.48
N TYR A 52 7.17 -32.22 -23.73
CA TYR A 52 6.31 -32.62 -24.85
C TYR A 52 6.49 -34.08 -25.24
N LYS A 53 5.95 -34.99 -24.42
CA LYS A 53 6.10 -36.46 -24.57
C LYS A 53 5.79 -36.98 -25.98
N ASN A 54 4.76 -36.45 -26.64
CA ASN A 54 4.34 -36.91 -27.97
C ASN A 54 5.37 -36.59 -29.06
N LEU A 55 6.10 -35.49 -28.93
CA LEU A 55 7.16 -35.11 -29.86
C LEU A 55 8.40 -35.98 -29.64
N VAL A 56 8.78 -36.20 -28.37
CA VAL A 56 9.95 -37.01 -28.00
C VAL A 56 9.84 -38.45 -28.51
N VAL A 57 8.65 -39.05 -28.41
CA VAL A 57 8.39 -40.42 -28.92
C VAL A 57 8.63 -40.53 -30.44
N ARG A 58 8.49 -39.42 -31.19
CA ARG A 58 8.62 -39.40 -32.65
C ARG A 58 10.01 -38.98 -33.15
N LEU A 59 10.88 -38.46 -32.26
CA LEU A 59 12.28 -38.20 -32.55
C LEU A 59 13.04 -39.54 -32.58
N ASP A 60 12.82 -40.28 -33.66
CA ASP A 60 13.49 -41.54 -33.95
C ASP A 60 14.91 -41.21 -34.45
N LYS A 61 15.96 -41.74 -33.77
CA LYS A 61 17.41 -41.78 -34.16
C LYS A 61 18.37 -40.79 -33.45
N PRO A 62 19.70 -41.11 -33.39
CA PRO A 62 20.60 -40.45 -32.45
C PRO A 62 20.82 -38.98 -32.81
N TYR A 63 20.80 -38.16 -31.76
CA TYR A 63 21.19 -36.76 -31.82
C TYR A 63 22.61 -36.67 -32.40
N ILE A 64 22.78 -35.90 -33.47
CA ILE A 64 24.10 -35.50 -33.92
C ILE A 64 24.51 -34.33 -33.05
N ASN A 65 25.40 -34.57 -32.09
CA ASN A 65 25.97 -33.49 -31.30
C ASN A 65 27.01 -32.78 -32.19
N ILE A 66 26.72 -31.53 -32.54
CA ILE A 66 27.72 -30.67 -33.19
C ILE A 66 28.56 -30.09 -32.06
N GLU A 67 29.75 -30.63 -31.88
CA GLU A 67 30.71 -30.13 -30.90
C GLU A 67 31.31 -28.80 -31.36
N HIS A 68 31.96 -28.10 -30.43
CA HIS A 68 32.70 -26.89 -30.77
C HIS A 68 33.83 -27.21 -31.76
N LEU A 69 34.16 -26.24 -32.62
CA LEU A 69 35.27 -26.37 -33.55
C LEU A 69 36.55 -26.66 -32.78
N ASN A 70 37.32 -27.65 -33.22
CA ASN A 70 38.64 -27.89 -32.65
C ASN A 70 39.65 -26.82 -33.12
N ARG A 71 40.80 -26.72 -32.45
CA ARG A 71 41.84 -25.72 -32.72
C ARG A 71 42.24 -25.64 -34.20
N LYS A 72 42.31 -26.78 -34.89
CA LYS A 72 42.67 -26.85 -36.32
C LYS A 72 41.55 -26.34 -37.22
N GLU A 73 40.30 -26.65 -36.89
CA GLU A 73 39.13 -26.13 -37.59
C GLU A 73 38.98 -24.61 -37.39
N ILE A 74 39.23 -24.10 -36.18
CA ILE A 74 39.28 -22.65 -35.90
C ILE A 74 40.35 -21.98 -36.76
N GLU A 75 41.56 -22.57 -36.81
CA GLU A 75 42.63 -22.07 -37.67
C GLU A 75 42.20 -22.02 -39.15
N GLU A 76 41.54 -23.08 -39.65
CA GLU A 76 41.04 -23.10 -41.02
C GLU A 76 39.96 -22.03 -41.28
N VAL A 77 39.06 -21.79 -40.33
CA VAL A 77 38.01 -20.76 -40.41
C VAL A 77 38.60 -19.36 -40.46
N ILE A 78 39.72 -19.11 -39.77
CA ILE A 78 40.42 -17.82 -39.78
C ILE A 78 41.25 -17.65 -41.06
N VAL A 79 42.02 -18.66 -41.44
CA VAL A 79 43.07 -18.55 -42.47
C VAL A 79 42.51 -18.67 -43.89
N LYS A 80 41.61 -19.61 -44.15
CA LYS A 80 41.12 -19.87 -45.52
C LYS A 80 40.42 -18.65 -46.15
N PRO A 81 39.57 -17.88 -45.45
CA PRO A 81 38.94 -16.69 -46.00
C PRO A 81 39.93 -15.57 -46.33
N ALA A 82 40.94 -15.35 -45.48
CA ALA A 82 42.00 -14.37 -45.72
C ALA A 82 42.82 -14.73 -46.97
N GLN A 83 43.26 -16.00 -47.08
CA GLN A 83 44.02 -16.49 -48.23
C GLN A 83 43.24 -16.39 -49.54
N LYS A 84 41.96 -16.78 -49.55
CA LYS A 84 41.07 -16.62 -50.73
C LYS A 84 40.97 -15.18 -51.22
N SER A 85 41.29 -14.24 -50.34
CA SER A 85 41.15 -12.82 -50.57
C SER A 85 42.49 -12.11 -50.80
N GLY A 86 43.57 -12.89 -50.93
CA GLY A 86 44.91 -12.40 -51.21
C GLY A 86 45.59 -11.73 -50.02
N MET A 87 45.16 -12.03 -48.79
CA MET A 87 45.78 -11.52 -47.57
C MET A 87 46.40 -12.65 -46.76
N ASP A 88 47.52 -12.33 -46.11
CA ASP A 88 48.22 -13.22 -45.19
C ASP A 88 47.96 -12.77 -43.73
N ILE A 89 48.11 -13.69 -42.79
CA ILE A 89 47.91 -13.42 -41.35
C ILE A 89 49.23 -13.61 -40.62
N GLU A 90 49.59 -12.65 -39.78
CA GLU A 90 50.75 -12.75 -38.90
C GLU A 90 50.62 -13.96 -37.96
N SER A 91 51.71 -14.73 -37.80
CA SER A 91 51.71 -15.94 -36.98
C SER A 91 51.29 -15.71 -35.52
N SER A 92 51.66 -14.57 -34.95
CA SER A 92 51.30 -14.13 -33.60
C SER A 92 49.79 -13.84 -33.48
N LEU A 93 49.24 -13.06 -34.42
CA LEU A 93 47.81 -12.79 -34.54
C LEU A 93 46.99 -14.07 -34.68
N LYS A 94 47.46 -15.00 -35.53
CA LYS A 94 46.80 -16.29 -35.71
C LYS A 94 46.66 -17.05 -34.41
N GLN A 95 47.73 -17.14 -33.61
CA GLN A 95 47.68 -17.82 -32.30
C GLN A 95 46.77 -17.09 -31.32
N GLN A 96 46.82 -15.75 -31.30
CA GLN A 96 45.97 -14.95 -30.43
C GLN A 96 44.48 -15.14 -30.75
N LEU A 97 44.09 -15.05 -32.03
CA LEU A 97 42.71 -15.27 -32.47
C LEU A 97 42.21 -16.68 -32.16
N ILE A 98 43.08 -17.69 -32.30
CA ILE A 98 42.73 -19.07 -31.95
C ILE A 98 42.46 -19.18 -30.44
N ASN A 99 43.35 -18.64 -29.60
CA ASN A 99 43.18 -18.69 -28.15
C ASN A 99 41.89 -17.95 -27.72
N ASP A 100 41.65 -16.75 -28.27
CA ASP A 100 40.49 -15.93 -27.92
C ASP A 100 39.15 -16.58 -28.34
N VAL A 101 39.15 -17.44 -29.37
CA VAL A 101 37.96 -18.19 -29.83
C VAL A 101 37.79 -19.50 -29.06
N GLU A 102 38.89 -20.21 -28.80
CA GLU A 102 38.93 -21.49 -28.08
C GLU A 102 38.42 -21.35 -26.65
N ASP A 103 38.75 -20.25 -25.98
CA ASP A 103 38.33 -19.97 -24.60
C ASP A 103 36.86 -19.52 -24.48
N TYR A 104 36.17 -19.24 -25.60
CA TYR A 104 34.84 -18.62 -25.59
C TYR A 104 33.81 -19.33 -26.48
N PRO A 105 32.92 -20.18 -25.92
CA PRO A 105 31.81 -20.78 -26.65
C PRO A 105 30.85 -19.70 -27.20
N GLY A 106 30.67 -19.65 -28.53
CA GLY A 106 29.81 -18.66 -29.19
C GLY A 106 30.55 -17.41 -29.71
N SER A 107 31.89 -17.45 -29.75
CA SER A 107 32.74 -16.38 -30.28
C SER A 107 32.79 -16.29 -31.80
N LEU A 108 32.30 -17.30 -32.54
CA LEU A 108 32.42 -17.35 -34.01
C LEU A 108 31.77 -16.17 -34.74
N PRO A 109 30.57 -15.69 -34.37
CA PRO A 109 30.02 -14.49 -35.00
C PRO A 109 30.82 -13.23 -34.66
N LEU A 110 31.45 -13.19 -33.47
CA LEU A 110 32.34 -12.09 -33.07
C LEU A 110 33.62 -12.12 -33.85
N LEU A 111 34.19 -13.30 -34.03
CA LEU A 111 35.36 -13.54 -34.85
C LEU A 111 35.11 -13.09 -36.30
N GLU A 112 33.97 -13.44 -36.88
CA GLU A 112 33.59 -12.98 -38.22
C GLU A 112 33.59 -11.45 -38.30
N ASP A 113 32.98 -10.78 -37.31
CA ASP A 113 32.91 -9.33 -37.29
C ASP A 113 34.28 -8.68 -37.08
N THR A 114 35.08 -9.23 -36.16
CA THR A 114 36.43 -8.75 -35.88
C THR A 114 37.36 -8.95 -37.06
N LEU A 115 37.33 -10.10 -37.73
CA LEU A 115 38.08 -10.35 -38.96
C LEU A 115 37.65 -9.41 -40.09
N THR A 116 36.35 -9.11 -40.20
CA THR A 116 35.83 -8.17 -41.19
C THR A 116 36.37 -6.76 -40.94
N GLN A 117 36.40 -6.30 -39.69
CA GLN A 117 36.94 -4.99 -39.33
C GLN A 117 38.47 -4.93 -39.48
N LEU A 118 39.18 -5.95 -39.00
CA LEU A 118 40.62 -6.13 -39.21
C LEU A 118 40.98 -5.98 -40.69
N TRP A 119 40.25 -6.69 -41.55
CA TRP A 119 40.44 -6.59 -42.99
C TRP A 119 40.22 -5.17 -43.48
N GLN A 120 39.08 -4.54 -43.16
CA GLN A 120 38.77 -3.18 -43.63
C GLN A 120 39.86 -2.18 -43.24
N GLU A 121 40.34 -2.21 -41.99
CA GLU A 121 41.42 -1.33 -41.51
C GLU A 121 42.75 -1.62 -42.23
N THR A 122 43.15 -2.88 -42.34
CA THR A 122 44.37 -3.28 -43.06
C THR A 122 44.32 -2.84 -44.53
N ARG A 123 43.16 -2.95 -45.19
CA ARG A 123 42.97 -2.47 -46.56
C ARG A 123 43.08 -0.95 -46.67
N ASN A 124 42.48 -0.22 -45.73
CA ASN A 124 42.54 1.24 -45.71
C ASN A 124 43.98 1.75 -45.51
N GLN A 125 44.79 0.98 -44.78
CA GLN A 125 46.22 1.24 -44.57
C GLN A 125 47.11 0.82 -45.76
N GLY A 126 46.54 0.12 -46.75
CA GLY A 126 47.26 -0.36 -47.93
C GLY A 126 48.13 -1.60 -47.68
N GLU A 127 47.91 -2.29 -46.55
CA GLU A 127 48.69 -3.45 -46.15
C GLU A 127 48.08 -4.76 -46.69
N ARG A 128 48.90 -5.81 -46.80
CA ARG A 128 48.47 -7.17 -47.21
C ARG A 128 48.49 -8.19 -46.07
N PHE A 129 48.98 -7.79 -44.90
CA PHE A 129 49.10 -8.65 -43.73
C PHE A 129 48.14 -8.18 -42.64
N LEU A 130 47.33 -9.09 -42.11
CA LEU A 130 46.61 -8.87 -40.87
C LEU A 130 47.61 -8.97 -39.71
N THR A 131 47.79 -7.89 -38.96
CA THR A 131 48.80 -7.80 -37.90
C THR A 131 48.20 -7.86 -36.49
N LEU A 132 48.97 -8.37 -35.53
CA LEU A 132 48.57 -8.39 -34.13
C LEU A 132 48.33 -6.98 -33.59
N LYS A 133 49.16 -6.01 -34.03
CA LYS A 133 49.02 -4.62 -33.63
C LYS A 133 47.66 -4.03 -34.02
N THR A 134 47.22 -4.23 -35.27
CA THR A 134 45.90 -3.74 -35.72
C THR A 134 44.77 -4.41 -34.91
N TYR A 135 44.93 -5.67 -34.53
CA TYR A 135 43.96 -6.38 -33.69
C TYR A 135 43.91 -5.86 -32.25
N GLU A 136 45.06 -5.59 -31.64
CA GLU A 136 45.15 -4.95 -30.31
C GLU A 136 44.59 -3.52 -30.34
N ASP A 137 44.89 -2.77 -31.41
CA ASP A 137 44.33 -1.42 -31.66
C ASP A 137 42.81 -1.46 -31.85
N LEU A 138 42.24 -2.58 -32.31
CA LEU A 138 40.79 -2.85 -32.36
C LEU A 138 40.23 -3.31 -31.01
N GLY A 139 41.07 -3.69 -30.05
CA GLY A 139 40.67 -4.13 -28.71
C GLY A 139 40.27 -5.61 -28.68
N GLY A 140 40.78 -6.40 -29.61
CA GLY A 140 40.51 -7.83 -29.71
C GLY A 140 39.08 -8.16 -30.19
N ILE A 141 38.68 -9.42 -30.05
CA ILE A 141 37.34 -9.89 -30.43
C ILE A 141 36.23 -9.11 -29.70
N GLU A 142 36.41 -8.83 -28.41
CA GLU A 142 35.39 -8.16 -27.58
C GLU A 142 35.32 -6.64 -27.84
N GLY A 143 36.46 -5.96 -27.91
CA GLY A 143 36.53 -4.50 -28.04
C GLY A 143 36.00 -4.00 -29.38
N THR A 144 36.00 -4.86 -30.40
CA THR A 144 35.54 -4.53 -31.75
C THR A 144 34.03 -4.21 -31.79
N ILE A 145 33.21 -5.01 -31.11
CA ILE A 145 31.77 -4.75 -30.96
C ILE A 145 31.53 -3.50 -30.09
N GLU A 146 32.28 -3.37 -29.00
CA GLU A 146 32.12 -2.23 -28.11
C GLU A 146 32.43 -0.90 -28.82
N LYS A 147 33.51 -0.85 -29.62
CA LYS A 147 33.87 0.34 -30.41
C LYS A 147 32.79 0.68 -31.43
N ARG A 148 32.26 -0.32 -32.13
CA ARG A 148 31.14 -0.12 -33.06
C ARG A 148 29.92 0.43 -32.33
N ALA A 149 29.51 -0.20 -31.23
CA ALA A 149 28.36 0.23 -30.45
C ALA A 149 28.52 1.68 -29.94
N LYS A 150 29.69 2.01 -29.38
CA LYS A 150 30.03 3.37 -28.94
C LYS A 150 29.98 4.38 -30.08
N LYS A 151 30.53 4.04 -31.26
CA LYS A 151 30.52 4.91 -32.44
C LYS A 151 29.10 5.17 -32.93
N VAL A 152 28.32 4.11 -33.14
CA VAL A 152 26.92 4.22 -33.58
C VAL A 152 26.11 5.03 -32.59
N PHE A 153 26.28 4.80 -31.28
CA PHE A 153 25.58 5.54 -30.24
C PHE A 153 26.00 7.02 -30.18
N ALA A 154 27.29 7.33 -30.41
CA ALA A 154 27.78 8.70 -30.48
C ALA A 154 27.26 9.45 -31.71
N ASP A 155 27.04 8.76 -32.83
CA ASP A 155 26.50 9.33 -34.06
C ASP A 155 24.99 9.68 -33.98
N LEU A 156 24.28 9.15 -32.97
CA LEU A 156 22.88 9.49 -32.70
C LEU A 156 22.75 10.87 -32.01
N ASP A 157 21.65 11.57 -32.29
CA ASP A 157 21.30 12.80 -31.56
C ASP A 157 20.84 12.51 -30.12
N GLU A 158 20.66 13.56 -29.31
CA GLU A 158 20.30 13.40 -27.89
C GLU A 158 18.98 12.65 -27.66
N LYS A 159 17.95 12.90 -28.47
CA LYS A 159 16.66 12.20 -28.36
C LYS A 159 16.77 10.77 -28.85
N GLU A 160 17.49 10.56 -29.93
CA GLU A 160 17.74 9.24 -30.50
C GLU A 160 18.56 8.36 -29.56
N ARG A 161 19.48 8.93 -28.79
CA ARG A 161 20.25 8.21 -27.75
C ARG A 161 19.36 7.72 -26.62
N GLU A 162 18.41 8.53 -26.15
CA GLU A 162 17.46 8.08 -25.11
C GLU A 162 16.55 6.96 -25.63
N ILE A 163 16.06 7.08 -26.86
CA ILE A 163 15.27 6.02 -27.51
C ILE A 163 16.11 4.76 -27.71
N ALA A 164 17.36 4.88 -28.18
CA ALA A 164 18.25 3.74 -28.38
C ALA A 164 18.57 3.05 -27.05
N LYS A 165 18.83 3.82 -25.99
CA LYS A 165 19.04 3.31 -24.63
C LYS A 165 17.81 2.52 -24.16
N ARG A 166 16.60 3.05 -24.34
CA ARG A 166 15.35 2.33 -24.05
C ARG A 166 15.28 1.02 -24.85
N ILE A 167 15.46 1.07 -26.17
CA ILE A 167 15.43 -0.11 -27.03
C ILE A 167 16.40 -1.18 -26.52
N PHE A 168 17.64 -0.83 -26.20
CA PHE A 168 18.60 -1.81 -25.69
C PHE A 168 18.24 -2.38 -24.33
N LEU A 169 17.66 -1.58 -23.42
CA LEU A 169 17.16 -2.09 -22.14
C LEU A 169 16.01 -3.08 -22.37
N GLU A 170 15.09 -2.76 -23.26
CA GLU A 170 13.94 -3.61 -23.62
C GLU A 170 14.35 -4.89 -24.34
N LEU A 171 15.48 -4.89 -25.05
CA LEU A 171 16.01 -6.07 -25.71
C LEU A 171 16.81 -6.98 -24.76
N THR A 172 16.79 -6.71 -23.46
CA THR A 172 17.57 -7.47 -22.47
C THR A 172 16.71 -8.05 -21.36
N GLN A 173 17.14 -9.17 -20.78
CA GLN A 173 16.47 -9.81 -19.65
C GLN A 173 17.24 -9.65 -18.34
N VAL A 174 16.51 -9.42 -17.24
CA VAL A 174 17.03 -9.46 -15.88
C VAL A 174 16.81 -10.86 -15.32
N GLY A 175 17.86 -11.68 -15.34
CA GLY A 175 17.83 -13.04 -14.79
C GLY A 175 19.24 -13.62 -14.64
N ASP A 176 19.37 -14.65 -13.81
CA ASP A 176 20.62 -15.42 -13.66
C ASP A 176 20.73 -16.55 -14.72
N THR A 177 19.77 -16.61 -15.65
CA THR A 177 19.73 -17.56 -16.75
C THR A 177 20.73 -17.20 -17.85
N TYR A 178 21.18 -18.21 -18.60
CA TYR A 178 22.10 -18.05 -19.73
C TYR A 178 21.54 -17.22 -20.90
N ASP A 179 20.22 -16.97 -20.94
CA ASP A 179 19.59 -16.14 -21.97
C ASP A 179 19.30 -14.74 -21.42
N ILE A 180 20.15 -13.79 -21.80
CA ILE A 180 20.03 -12.37 -21.42
C ILE A 180 19.35 -11.52 -22.51
N ARG A 181 18.88 -12.13 -23.61
CA ARG A 181 18.22 -11.43 -24.73
C ARG A 181 16.69 -11.47 -24.58
N ARG A 182 16.01 -10.39 -24.95
CA ARG A 182 14.55 -10.30 -25.08
C ARG A 182 14.23 -9.86 -26.51
N ARG A 183 13.35 -10.57 -27.21
CA ARG A 183 12.78 -10.09 -28.47
C ARG A 183 11.52 -9.30 -28.16
N VAL A 184 11.35 -8.14 -28.79
CA VAL A 184 10.24 -7.24 -28.52
C VAL A 184 9.55 -6.82 -29.82
N CYS A 185 8.24 -6.65 -29.79
CA CYS A 185 7.50 -6.04 -30.89
C CYS A 185 7.58 -4.52 -30.74
N LEU A 186 8.02 -3.82 -31.80
CA LEU A 186 8.22 -2.38 -31.77
C LEU A 186 6.93 -1.61 -31.45
N ASN A 187 5.76 -2.17 -31.79
CA ASN A 187 4.46 -1.56 -31.50
C ASN A 187 4.15 -1.55 -30.01
N ASP A 188 4.64 -2.55 -29.27
CA ASP A 188 4.37 -2.69 -27.84
C ASP A 188 5.18 -1.65 -27.04
N LEU A 189 6.28 -1.14 -27.63
CA LEU A 189 7.08 -0.06 -27.05
C LEU A 189 6.43 1.33 -27.22
N VAL A 190 5.33 1.47 -27.94
CA VAL A 190 4.70 2.78 -28.15
C VAL A 190 4.03 3.26 -26.87
N ASN A 191 4.33 4.49 -26.46
CA ASN A 191 3.70 5.13 -25.30
C ASN A 191 3.63 6.65 -25.46
N GLN A 192 3.26 7.36 -24.39
CA GLN A 192 3.12 8.82 -24.40
C GLN A 192 4.43 9.57 -24.65
N TYR A 193 5.59 8.95 -24.39
CA TYR A 193 6.91 9.57 -24.52
C TYR A 193 7.56 9.30 -25.88
N HIS A 194 7.30 8.14 -26.47
CA HIS A 194 7.94 7.68 -27.70
C HIS A 194 6.90 7.22 -28.72
N THR A 195 6.81 7.94 -29.84
CA THR A 195 5.93 7.58 -30.93
C THR A 195 6.50 6.41 -31.73
N PHE A 196 5.63 5.68 -32.44
CA PHE A 196 6.05 4.61 -33.34
C PHE A 196 7.07 5.10 -34.39
N GLU A 197 6.89 6.30 -34.94
CA GLU A 197 7.79 6.86 -35.96
C GLU A 197 9.21 7.10 -35.42
N GLN A 198 9.33 7.59 -34.19
CA GLN A 198 10.60 7.78 -33.50
C GLN A 198 11.29 6.43 -33.25
N LEU A 199 10.56 5.46 -32.68
CA LEU A 199 11.06 4.11 -32.42
C LEU A 199 11.48 3.40 -33.73
N ASN A 200 10.70 3.55 -34.79
CA ASN A 200 10.98 2.98 -36.09
C ASN A 200 12.24 3.58 -36.72
N THR A 201 12.41 4.91 -36.66
CA THR A 201 13.58 5.61 -37.22
C THR A 201 14.86 5.16 -36.51
N VAL A 202 14.87 5.16 -35.18
CA VAL A 202 16.06 4.77 -34.39
C VAL A 202 16.36 3.29 -34.61
N SER A 203 15.36 2.41 -34.57
CA SER A 203 15.57 0.99 -34.84
C SER A 203 16.07 0.73 -36.27
N GLN A 204 15.69 1.52 -37.29
CA GLN A 204 16.24 1.39 -38.65
C GLN A 204 17.73 1.76 -38.67
N LYS A 205 18.12 2.84 -37.99
CA LYS A 205 19.53 3.23 -37.84
C LYS A 205 20.34 2.14 -37.17
N LEU A 206 19.86 1.60 -36.05
CA LEU A 206 20.54 0.53 -35.31
C LEU A 206 20.65 -0.79 -36.11
N ALA A 207 19.67 -1.09 -36.96
CA ALA A 207 19.60 -2.31 -37.76
C ALA A 207 20.26 -2.22 -39.14
N SER A 208 20.68 -1.03 -39.56
CA SER A 208 21.28 -0.83 -40.89
C SER A 208 22.47 -1.76 -41.13
N ASP A 209 22.72 -2.14 -42.38
CA ASP A 209 23.83 -3.02 -42.78
C ASP A 209 25.21 -2.51 -42.31
N LYS A 210 25.33 -1.20 -42.10
CA LYS A 210 26.54 -0.57 -41.56
C LYS A 210 26.67 -0.75 -40.04
N ASN A 211 25.57 -0.66 -39.30
CA ASN A 211 25.59 -0.59 -37.84
C ASN A 211 25.40 -1.96 -37.18
N ARG A 212 24.53 -2.81 -37.72
CA ARG A 212 24.27 -4.20 -37.30
C ARG A 212 24.31 -4.40 -35.77
N LEU A 213 23.58 -3.57 -35.02
CA LEU A 213 23.47 -3.71 -33.56
C LEU A 213 22.21 -4.48 -33.16
N ILE A 214 21.12 -4.30 -33.92
CA ILE A 214 19.86 -5.02 -33.74
C ILE A 214 19.42 -5.67 -35.05
N VAL A 215 18.65 -6.75 -34.95
CA VAL A 215 17.96 -7.40 -36.07
C VAL A 215 16.52 -6.92 -36.09
N ARG A 216 15.96 -6.80 -37.29
CA ARG A 216 14.55 -6.48 -37.50
C ARG A 216 13.92 -7.58 -38.33
N ASP A 217 12.95 -8.28 -37.75
CA ASP A 217 12.05 -9.17 -38.50
C ASP A 217 10.75 -8.43 -38.79
N ILE A 218 10.51 -8.14 -40.07
CA ILE A 218 9.29 -7.48 -40.52
C ILE A 218 8.32 -8.56 -40.95
N GLN A 219 7.44 -8.94 -40.02
CA GLN A 219 6.34 -9.82 -40.33
C GLN A 219 5.28 -9.02 -41.08
N THR A 220 5.38 -9.05 -42.40
CA THR A 220 4.25 -8.66 -43.25
C THR A 220 3.14 -9.68 -42.98
N GLN A 221 2.02 -9.23 -42.40
CA GLN A 221 0.79 -10.02 -42.43
C GLN A 221 0.37 -10.16 -43.90
N SER A 222 0.93 -11.16 -44.58
CA SER A 222 0.55 -11.58 -45.92
C SER A 222 -0.81 -12.30 -45.92
N ILE A 223 -1.73 -11.89 -45.06
CA ILE A 223 -3.13 -12.32 -45.05
C ILE A 223 -3.97 -11.22 -45.70
N SER A 224 -3.71 -10.91 -46.97
CA SER A 224 -4.78 -10.37 -47.83
C SER A 224 -4.44 -10.30 -49.31
N TYR A 225 -3.18 -10.15 -49.73
CA TYR A 225 -2.91 -9.98 -51.18
C TYR A 225 -3.18 -11.23 -52.01
N LYS A 226 -2.89 -12.43 -51.49
CA LYS A 226 -3.14 -13.68 -52.22
C LYS A 226 -4.63 -14.03 -52.29
N PHE A 227 -5.41 -13.73 -51.25
CA PHE A 227 -6.86 -13.93 -51.25
C PHE A 227 -7.58 -12.85 -52.06
N VAL A 228 -7.15 -11.59 -52.01
CA VAL A 228 -7.71 -10.50 -52.82
C VAL A 228 -7.39 -10.70 -54.29
N LEU A 229 -6.17 -11.12 -54.68
CA LEU A 229 -5.88 -11.47 -56.08
C LEU A 229 -6.69 -12.69 -56.55
N VAL A 230 -6.82 -13.75 -55.73
CA VAL A 230 -7.59 -14.95 -56.10
C VAL A 230 -9.09 -14.65 -56.15
N PHE A 231 -9.61 -13.76 -55.30
CA PHE A 231 -11.00 -13.31 -55.30
C PHE A 231 -11.27 -12.36 -56.48
N LEU A 232 -10.35 -11.43 -56.79
CA LEU A 232 -10.42 -10.56 -57.98
C LEU A 232 -10.26 -11.34 -59.29
N CYS A 233 -9.47 -12.41 -59.32
CA CYS A 233 -9.36 -13.29 -60.50
C CYS A 233 -10.58 -14.22 -60.68
N ARG A 234 -11.38 -14.48 -59.62
CA ARG A 234 -12.62 -15.27 -59.70
C ARG A 234 -13.87 -14.44 -59.94
N VAL A 235 -13.87 -13.16 -59.57
CA VAL A 235 -14.93 -12.23 -59.94
C VAL A 235 -14.68 -11.78 -61.37
N ASN A 236 -15.54 -12.22 -62.28
CA ASN A 236 -15.54 -11.83 -63.69
C ASN A 236 -15.25 -10.32 -63.82
N LEU A 237 -14.22 -9.94 -64.59
CA LEU A 237 -13.76 -8.55 -64.76
C LEU A 237 -14.92 -7.59 -65.11
N PHE A 238 -15.96 -8.14 -65.74
CA PHE A 238 -17.22 -7.48 -66.06
C PHE A 238 -18.07 -7.06 -64.85
N LEU A 239 -18.09 -7.86 -63.77
CA LEU A 239 -18.83 -7.57 -62.54
C LEU A 239 -18.12 -6.49 -61.71
N LEU A 240 -16.78 -6.48 -61.72
CA LEU A 240 -15.96 -5.45 -61.08
C LEU A 240 -16.15 -4.09 -61.75
N ALA A 241 -16.18 -4.06 -63.08
CA ALA A 241 -16.47 -2.85 -63.86
C ALA A 241 -17.90 -2.32 -63.61
N LYS A 242 -18.87 -3.22 -63.39
CA LYS A 242 -20.26 -2.85 -63.05
C LYS A 242 -20.37 -2.27 -61.63
N LEU A 243 -19.65 -2.84 -60.65
CA LEU A 243 -19.59 -2.33 -59.27
C LEU A 243 -18.86 -0.99 -59.15
N LEU A 244 -17.80 -0.76 -59.94
CA LEU A 244 -17.10 0.53 -60.03
C LEU A 244 -17.96 1.64 -60.67
N ARG A 245 -18.95 1.27 -61.50
CA ARG A 245 -19.89 2.21 -62.13
C ARG A 245 -21.00 2.72 -61.20
N GLU A 246 -21.31 2.00 -60.12
CA GLU A 246 -22.49 2.26 -59.26
C GLU A 246 -22.24 3.15 -58.02
N LYS A 247 -21.17 3.95 -57.96
CA LYS A 247 -20.89 4.87 -56.81
C LYS A 247 -20.84 4.18 -55.43
N ARG A 248 -20.60 2.86 -55.34
CA ARG A 248 -20.28 2.14 -54.09
C ARG A 248 -18.78 2.05 -53.82
N THR A 249 -18.01 3.00 -54.33
CA THR A 249 -16.54 3.03 -54.24
C THR A 249 -16.03 3.36 -52.84
N LYS A 250 -16.79 4.12 -52.04
CA LYS A 250 -16.39 4.51 -50.68
C LYS A 250 -16.24 3.30 -49.75
N LYS A 251 -17.23 2.42 -49.71
CA LYS A 251 -17.23 1.21 -48.85
C LYS A 251 -16.12 0.21 -49.17
N LEU A 252 -15.66 0.14 -50.42
CA LEU A 252 -14.58 -0.76 -50.84
C LEU A 252 -13.21 -0.15 -50.57
N VAL A 253 -13.06 1.16 -50.73
CA VAL A 253 -11.86 1.90 -50.30
C VAL A 253 -11.73 1.86 -48.78
N ASP A 254 -12.80 2.09 -48.04
CA ASP A 254 -12.83 1.98 -46.57
C ASP A 254 -12.43 0.56 -46.11
N LEU A 255 -12.90 -0.49 -46.80
CA LEU A 255 -12.53 -1.89 -46.48
C LEU A 255 -11.06 -2.20 -46.80
N VAL A 256 -10.50 -1.61 -47.84
CA VAL A 256 -9.08 -1.78 -48.20
C VAL A 256 -8.19 -0.97 -47.27
N GLU A 257 -8.59 0.23 -46.85
CA GLU A 257 -7.93 1.01 -45.79
C GLU A 257 -7.97 0.25 -44.46
N ILE A 258 -9.11 -0.30 -44.05
CA ILE A 258 -9.24 -1.10 -42.81
C ILE A 258 -8.33 -2.35 -42.83
N ILE A 259 -8.12 -2.97 -44.01
CA ILE A 259 -7.22 -4.12 -44.17
C ILE A 259 -5.74 -3.70 -44.19
N ASN A 260 -5.43 -2.47 -44.64
CA ASN A 260 -4.07 -1.91 -44.66
C ASN A 260 -3.63 -1.31 -43.31
N ASP A 261 -4.55 -1.13 -42.36
CA ASP A 261 -4.32 -0.39 -41.13
C ASP A 261 -3.79 -1.23 -39.95
N GLN A 262 -3.41 -2.49 -40.20
CA GLN A 262 -2.66 -3.25 -39.21
C GLN A 262 -1.16 -2.96 -39.42
N PRO A 263 -0.51 -2.20 -38.52
CA PRO A 263 0.92 -1.94 -38.65
C PRO A 263 1.64 -3.27 -38.73
N SER A 264 2.44 -3.46 -39.77
CA SER A 264 3.34 -4.61 -39.91
C SER A 264 4.06 -4.82 -38.58
N LYS A 265 3.89 -6.01 -37.98
CA LYS A 265 4.54 -6.33 -36.71
C LYS A 265 6.05 -6.38 -36.96
N ILE A 266 6.76 -5.41 -36.42
CA ILE A 266 8.22 -5.35 -36.49
C ILE A 266 8.74 -5.94 -35.19
N GLN A 267 9.33 -7.13 -35.26
CA GLN A 267 10.06 -7.69 -34.14
C GLN A 267 11.51 -7.21 -34.19
N ILE A 268 12.03 -6.82 -33.03
CA ILE A 268 13.41 -6.39 -32.85
C ILE A 268 14.12 -7.31 -31.86
N ASP A 269 15.39 -7.61 -32.15
CA ASP A 269 16.26 -8.46 -31.34
C ASP A 269 17.70 -7.91 -31.36
N VAL A 270 18.53 -8.26 -30.38
CA VAL A 270 19.96 -7.95 -30.41
C VAL A 270 20.66 -8.88 -31.39
N VAL A 271 21.51 -8.34 -32.26
CA VAL A 271 22.29 -9.16 -33.23
C VAL A 271 23.09 -10.24 -32.52
N HIS A 272 23.78 -9.88 -31.44
CA HIS A 272 24.57 -10.83 -30.67
C HIS A 272 24.56 -10.55 -29.16
N GLU A 273 24.58 -11.61 -28.36
CA GLU A 273 24.61 -11.55 -26.89
C GLU A 273 25.88 -10.88 -26.40
N ALA A 274 26.94 -10.99 -27.19
CA ALA A 274 28.18 -10.29 -26.96
C ALA A 274 28.02 -8.78 -26.90
N LEU A 275 27.03 -8.20 -27.59
CA LEU A 275 26.73 -6.78 -27.44
C LEU A 275 26.33 -6.49 -26.00
N ILE A 276 25.47 -7.34 -25.41
CA ILE A 276 25.02 -7.21 -24.03
C ILE A 276 26.17 -7.50 -23.06
N ARG A 277 26.97 -8.54 -23.33
CA ARG A 277 28.06 -8.97 -22.45
C ARG A 277 29.28 -8.06 -22.47
N HIS A 278 29.63 -7.44 -23.59
CA HIS A 278 30.90 -6.71 -23.74
C HIS A 278 30.72 -5.19 -23.84
N TRP A 279 29.56 -4.68 -24.25
CA TRP A 279 29.34 -3.23 -24.25
C TRP A 279 29.18 -2.70 -22.82
N GLN A 280 30.24 -2.06 -22.31
CA GLN A 280 30.30 -1.58 -20.93
C GLN A 280 29.15 -0.62 -20.57
N GLN A 281 28.76 0.25 -21.51
CA GLN A 281 27.70 1.23 -21.29
C GLN A 281 26.33 0.56 -21.12
N LEU A 282 26.02 -0.48 -21.93
CA LEU A 282 24.80 -1.26 -21.78
C LEU A 282 24.77 -2.02 -20.45
N ARG A 283 25.91 -2.62 -20.04
CA ARG A 283 26.00 -3.26 -18.72
C ARG A 283 25.79 -2.28 -17.57
N GLN A 284 26.32 -1.06 -17.69
CA GLN A 284 26.08 -0.01 -16.69
C GLN A 284 24.61 0.36 -16.61
N TRP A 285 23.92 0.51 -17.75
CA TRP A 285 22.49 0.77 -17.76
C TRP A 285 21.70 -0.39 -17.15
N GLN A 286 22.02 -1.63 -17.51
CA GLN A 286 21.37 -2.81 -16.93
C GLN A 286 21.54 -2.87 -15.41
N TYR A 287 22.74 -2.59 -14.91
CA TYR A 287 23.01 -2.55 -13.48
C TYR A 287 22.23 -1.42 -12.79
N GLN A 288 22.25 -0.21 -13.36
CA GLN A 288 21.59 0.97 -12.82
C GLN A 288 20.06 0.81 -12.77
N TYR A 289 19.48 0.22 -13.81
CA TYR A 289 18.03 0.08 -13.98
C TYR A 289 17.52 -1.33 -13.68
N ARG A 290 18.32 -2.19 -13.04
CA ARG A 290 17.95 -3.59 -12.76
C ARG A 290 16.64 -3.70 -11.99
N ALA A 291 16.51 -2.95 -10.90
CA ALA A 291 15.30 -2.94 -10.09
C ALA A 291 14.10 -2.37 -10.85
N ALA A 292 14.32 -1.32 -11.65
CA ALA A 292 13.29 -0.70 -12.46
C ALA A 292 12.73 -1.67 -13.51
N MET A 293 13.59 -2.36 -14.26
CA MET A 293 13.18 -3.36 -15.26
C MET A 293 12.36 -4.51 -14.65
N VAL A 294 12.68 -4.95 -13.44
CA VAL A 294 11.90 -6.02 -12.78
C VAL A 294 10.50 -5.52 -12.41
N THR A 295 10.41 -4.32 -11.83
CA THR A 295 9.13 -3.71 -11.47
C THR A 295 8.29 -3.38 -12.68
N GLU A 296 8.89 -2.84 -13.74
CA GLU A 296 8.24 -2.54 -15.01
C GLU A 296 7.57 -3.78 -15.61
N ARG A 297 8.29 -4.90 -15.74
CA ARG A 297 7.72 -6.16 -16.24
C ARG A 297 6.50 -6.63 -15.47
N LYS A 298 6.56 -6.56 -14.14
CA LYS A 298 5.45 -6.93 -13.28
C LYS A 298 4.23 -6.04 -13.53
N ILE A 299 4.45 -4.74 -13.74
CA ILE A 299 3.38 -3.79 -14.05
C ILE A 299 2.81 -4.04 -15.45
N GLU A 300 3.66 -4.30 -16.46
CA GLU A 300 3.21 -4.64 -17.83
C GLU A 300 2.36 -5.92 -17.84
N GLU A 301 2.77 -6.96 -17.13
CA GLU A 301 2.01 -8.20 -16.97
C GLU A 301 0.61 -7.92 -16.36
N GLU A 302 0.55 -7.12 -15.29
CA GLU A 302 -0.71 -6.75 -14.64
C GLU A 302 -1.59 -5.87 -15.56
N GLY A 303 -0.98 -4.95 -16.30
CA GLY A 303 -1.66 -4.12 -17.30
C GLY A 303 -2.25 -4.94 -18.43
N GLN A 304 -1.49 -5.91 -18.95
CA GLN A 304 -1.93 -6.79 -20.01
C GLN A 304 -3.03 -7.76 -19.53
N GLU A 305 -2.94 -8.25 -18.30
CA GLU A 305 -4.01 -9.06 -17.69
C GLU A 305 -5.31 -8.25 -17.58
N TRP A 306 -5.24 -7.00 -17.13
CA TRP A 306 -6.38 -6.08 -17.08
C TRP A 306 -6.97 -5.82 -18.48
N HIS A 307 -6.12 -5.62 -19.49
CA HIS A 307 -6.53 -5.44 -20.88
C HIS A 307 -7.26 -6.67 -21.42
N ASN A 308 -6.67 -7.86 -21.24
CA ASN A 308 -7.22 -9.15 -21.68
C ASN A 308 -8.57 -9.47 -21.01
N LYS A 309 -8.78 -9.02 -19.76
CA LYS A 309 -10.07 -9.14 -19.04
C LYS A 309 -11.14 -8.13 -19.49
N GLY A 310 -10.83 -7.29 -20.49
CA GLY A 310 -11.75 -6.32 -21.06
C GLY A 310 -11.81 -5.00 -20.29
N ARG A 311 -10.70 -4.58 -19.66
CA ARG A 311 -10.56 -3.28 -18.98
C ARG A 311 -11.59 -3.03 -17.87
N LYS A 312 -11.90 -4.04 -17.07
CA LYS A 312 -12.90 -3.94 -16.00
C LYS A 312 -12.35 -3.15 -14.81
N SER A 313 -13.22 -2.36 -14.17
CA SER A 313 -12.88 -1.57 -12.97
C SER A 313 -12.53 -2.42 -11.75
N ALA A 314 -12.99 -3.67 -11.69
CA ALA A 314 -12.71 -4.60 -10.59
C ALA A 314 -11.27 -5.12 -10.60
N ASP A 315 -10.66 -5.20 -11.79
CA ASP A 315 -9.33 -5.76 -12.01
C ASP A 315 -8.22 -4.69 -12.02
N LEU A 316 -8.55 -3.44 -11.70
CA LEU A 316 -7.57 -2.34 -11.60
C LEU A 316 -6.63 -2.52 -10.41
N LEU A 317 -5.44 -1.92 -10.53
CA LEU A 317 -4.42 -1.91 -9.48
C LEU A 317 -4.96 -1.22 -8.22
N GLN A 318 -4.67 -1.80 -7.05
CA GLN A 318 -5.16 -1.30 -5.76
C GLN A 318 -4.09 -1.41 -4.67
N GLY A 319 -4.15 -0.49 -3.71
CA GLY A 319 -3.32 -0.54 -2.51
C GLY A 319 -1.83 -0.47 -2.84
N SER A 320 -1.05 -1.45 -2.35
CA SER A 320 0.39 -1.49 -2.55
C SER A 320 0.79 -1.61 -4.02
N LYS A 321 0.04 -2.36 -4.84
CA LYS A 321 0.35 -2.51 -6.28
C LYS A 321 0.27 -1.18 -7.03
N LEU A 322 -0.78 -0.39 -6.74
CA LEU A 322 -0.92 0.94 -7.31
C LEU A 322 0.17 1.89 -6.81
N GLY A 323 0.48 1.82 -5.50
CA GLY A 323 1.56 2.62 -4.92
C GLY A 323 2.94 2.32 -5.54
N GLU A 324 3.26 1.04 -5.74
CA GLU A 324 4.48 0.60 -6.44
C GLU A 324 4.53 1.14 -7.88
N ALA A 325 3.41 1.10 -8.61
CA ALA A 325 3.35 1.58 -9.98
C ALA A 325 3.45 3.12 -10.09
N GLU A 326 2.81 3.86 -9.17
CA GLU A 326 2.92 5.32 -9.09
C GLU A 326 4.35 5.75 -8.70
N GLU A 327 4.99 5.05 -7.76
CA GLU A 327 6.37 5.29 -7.37
C GLU A 327 7.33 5.01 -8.53
N TYR A 328 7.10 3.94 -9.27
CA TYR A 328 7.84 3.64 -10.48
C TYR A 328 7.75 4.79 -11.49
N LEU A 329 6.55 5.26 -11.82
CA LEU A 329 6.36 6.38 -12.76
C LEU A 329 7.06 7.66 -12.28
N LYS A 330 7.05 7.92 -10.97
CA LYS A 330 7.74 9.08 -10.39
C LYS A 330 9.26 9.00 -10.56
N ASN A 331 9.85 7.83 -10.36
CA ASN A 331 11.31 7.66 -10.36
C ASN A 331 11.87 7.38 -11.76
N TYR A 332 11.12 6.67 -12.60
CA TYR A 332 11.58 6.10 -13.86
C TYR A 332 10.70 6.46 -15.07
N GLY A 333 9.59 7.18 -14.89
CA GLY A 333 8.67 7.53 -15.98
C GLY A 333 9.33 8.30 -17.13
N HIS A 334 10.39 9.07 -16.84
CA HIS A 334 11.17 9.78 -17.87
C HIS A 334 11.87 8.86 -18.89
N LEU A 335 12.17 7.60 -18.50
CA LEU A 335 12.72 6.60 -19.43
C LEU A 335 11.66 6.12 -20.42
N GLY A 336 10.38 6.33 -20.08
CA GLY A 336 9.22 5.90 -20.84
C GLY A 336 9.31 4.42 -21.16
N MET A 337 9.65 3.54 -20.22
CA MET A 337 9.80 2.11 -20.49
C MET A 337 8.45 1.41 -20.64
N LEU A 338 7.52 1.67 -19.72
CA LEU A 338 6.19 1.07 -19.69
C LEU A 338 5.48 1.20 -21.04
N ASP A 339 4.88 0.10 -21.47
CA ASP A 339 3.96 0.09 -22.59
C ASP A 339 2.73 1.00 -22.36
N GLY A 340 2.03 1.33 -23.45
CA GLY A 340 0.84 2.17 -23.37
C GLY A 340 -0.33 1.54 -22.59
N VAL A 341 -0.39 0.21 -22.47
CA VAL A 341 -1.48 -0.50 -21.78
C VAL A 341 -1.33 -0.40 -20.27
N ALA A 342 -0.11 -0.58 -19.78
CA ALA A 342 0.29 -0.42 -18.39
C ALA A 342 0.08 1.03 -17.93
N GLU A 343 0.50 2.02 -18.73
CA GLU A 343 0.23 3.43 -18.43
C GLU A 343 -1.28 3.72 -18.37
N GLU A 344 -2.07 3.18 -19.30
CA GLU A 344 -3.54 3.28 -19.29
C GLU A 344 -4.12 2.68 -18.00
N CYS A 345 -3.65 1.48 -17.62
CA CYS A 345 -4.08 0.76 -16.43
C CYS A 345 -3.78 1.55 -15.14
N ILE A 346 -2.58 2.10 -15.00
CA ILE A 346 -2.19 2.91 -13.84
C ILE A 346 -3.07 4.16 -13.77
N ASN A 347 -3.22 4.90 -14.87
CA ASN A 347 -4.04 6.11 -14.90
C ASN A 347 -5.51 5.84 -14.53
N ALA A 348 -6.09 4.74 -15.04
CA ALA A 348 -7.43 4.31 -14.68
C ALA A 348 -7.52 3.92 -13.19
N SER A 349 -6.50 3.23 -12.67
CA SER A 349 -6.40 2.80 -11.28
C SER A 349 -6.31 3.99 -10.32
N SER A 350 -5.43 4.97 -10.58
CA SER A 350 -5.28 6.19 -9.79
C SER A 350 -6.57 7.00 -9.75
N ARG A 351 -7.25 7.17 -10.89
CA ARG A 351 -8.54 7.87 -10.96
C ARG A 351 -9.63 7.18 -10.12
N GLN A 352 -9.67 5.85 -10.15
CA GLN A 352 -10.63 5.10 -9.35
C GLN A 352 -10.31 5.14 -7.85
N ASP A 353 -9.03 5.12 -7.49
CA ASP A 353 -8.59 5.21 -6.10
C ASP A 353 -8.90 6.57 -5.46
N GLU A 354 -8.77 7.68 -6.21
CA GLU A 354 -9.19 9.00 -5.74
C GLU A 354 -10.68 9.05 -5.42
N ILE A 355 -11.53 8.48 -6.28
CA ILE A 355 -12.98 8.38 -6.07
C ILE A 355 -13.26 7.54 -4.82
N ARG A 356 -12.55 6.41 -4.64
CA ARG A 356 -12.71 5.54 -3.47
C ARG A 356 -12.32 6.25 -2.18
N ARG A 357 -11.20 6.99 -2.17
CA ARG A 357 -10.75 7.81 -1.03
C ARG A 357 -11.77 8.89 -0.68
N TRP A 358 -12.31 9.60 -1.67
CA TRP A 358 -13.33 10.62 -1.44
C TRP A 358 -14.62 10.03 -0.85
N ARG A 359 -15.09 8.90 -1.40
CA ARG A 359 -16.26 8.17 -0.86
C ARG A 359 -16.03 7.73 0.58
N ASN A 360 -14.88 7.14 0.88
CA ASN A 360 -14.57 6.65 2.22
C ASN A 360 -14.49 7.81 3.23
N ARG A 361 -13.88 8.94 2.87
CA ARG A 361 -13.88 10.16 3.70
C ARG A 361 -15.29 10.66 3.97
N GLY A 362 -16.16 10.66 2.96
CA GLY A 362 -17.58 11.01 3.12
C GLY A 362 -18.32 10.10 4.11
N VAL A 363 -18.12 8.78 4.02
CA VAL A 363 -18.70 7.81 4.95
C VAL A 363 -18.18 8.02 6.37
N PHE A 364 -16.87 8.20 6.56
CA PHE A 364 -16.30 8.49 7.89
C PHE A 364 -16.86 9.78 8.49
N GLY A 365 -17.01 10.84 7.69
CA GLY A 365 -17.64 12.08 8.12
C GLY A 365 -19.09 11.89 8.56
N PHE A 366 -19.88 11.12 7.80
CA PHE A 366 -21.27 10.81 8.15
C PHE A 366 -21.39 9.99 9.44
N VAL A 367 -20.56 8.95 9.60
CA VAL A 367 -20.56 8.12 10.82
C VAL A 367 -20.16 8.94 12.04
N ALA A 368 -19.15 9.81 11.93
CA ALA A 368 -18.74 10.70 13.01
C ALA A 368 -19.88 11.67 13.41
N LEU A 369 -20.59 12.23 12.43
CA LEU A 369 -21.74 13.10 12.68
C LEU A 369 -22.87 12.34 13.41
N MET A 370 -23.19 11.13 12.96
CA MET A 370 -24.19 10.28 13.61
C MET A 370 -23.82 9.94 15.07
N ALA A 371 -22.54 9.69 15.34
CA ALA A 371 -22.06 9.45 16.70
C ALA A 371 -22.21 10.68 17.62
N ILE A 372 -21.95 11.90 17.11
CA ILE A 372 -22.14 13.16 17.85
C ILE A 372 -23.63 13.37 18.17
N VAL A 373 -24.51 13.12 17.20
CA VAL A 373 -25.96 13.24 17.41
C VAL A 373 -26.45 12.24 18.47
N ALA A 374 -25.98 10.98 18.41
CA ALA A 374 -26.34 9.97 19.38
C ALA A 374 -25.87 10.31 20.80
N THR A 375 -24.65 10.83 20.97
CA THR A 375 -24.16 11.25 22.29
C THR A 375 -24.92 12.45 22.83
N PHE A 376 -25.30 13.42 21.97
CA PHE A 376 -26.16 14.53 22.36
C PHE A 376 -27.52 14.06 22.90
N PHE A 377 -28.20 13.15 22.19
CA PHE A 377 -29.48 12.59 22.64
C PHE A 377 -29.33 11.79 23.94
N ALA A 378 -28.24 11.03 24.10
CA ALA A 378 -27.97 10.30 25.34
C ALA A 378 -27.81 11.25 26.54
N ILE A 379 -27.04 12.33 26.39
CA ILE A 379 -26.87 13.34 27.45
C ILE A 379 -28.20 14.02 27.79
N ASP A 380 -28.99 14.42 26.78
CA ASP A 380 -30.28 15.07 27.01
C ASP A 380 -31.27 14.14 27.74
N SER A 381 -31.31 12.86 27.37
CA SER A 381 -32.17 11.87 28.02
C SER A 381 -31.83 11.67 29.51
N ASN A 382 -30.53 11.55 29.83
CA ASN A 382 -30.06 11.37 31.21
C ASN A 382 -30.36 12.61 32.07
N LYS A 383 -30.17 13.80 31.49
CA LYS A 383 -30.54 15.07 32.12
C LYS A 383 -32.03 15.10 32.49
N ARG A 384 -32.93 14.73 31.58
CA ARG A 384 -34.38 14.70 31.84
C ARG A 384 -34.74 13.73 32.97
N ALA A 385 -34.13 12.55 32.98
CA ALA A 385 -34.35 11.55 34.02
C ALA A 385 -33.90 12.09 35.40
N LYS A 386 -32.72 12.69 35.49
CA LYS A 386 -32.23 13.24 36.78
C LYS A 386 -33.11 14.40 37.26
N VAL A 387 -33.57 15.28 36.37
CA VAL A 387 -34.51 16.36 36.72
C VAL A 387 -35.83 15.79 37.27
N ALA A 388 -36.39 14.74 36.66
CA ALA A 388 -37.62 14.12 37.13
C ALA A 388 -37.48 13.57 38.56
N THR A 389 -36.39 12.84 38.84
CA THR A 389 -36.12 12.30 40.19
C THR A 389 -35.99 13.39 41.25
N LEU A 390 -35.29 14.49 40.95
CA LEU A 390 -35.13 15.60 41.89
C LEU A 390 -36.47 16.32 42.16
N LYS A 391 -37.34 16.44 41.15
CA LYS A 391 -38.68 17.00 41.33
C LYS A 391 -39.57 16.12 42.20
N GLU A 392 -39.50 14.81 42.01
CA GLU A 392 -40.24 13.83 42.82
C GLU A 392 -39.81 13.87 44.29
N GLN A 393 -38.50 13.87 44.54
CA GLN A 393 -37.95 14.02 45.90
C GLN A 393 -38.39 15.35 46.54
N ALA A 394 -38.31 16.47 45.81
CA ALA A 394 -38.77 17.76 46.30
C ALA A 394 -40.28 17.79 46.62
N ALA A 395 -41.11 17.09 45.83
CA ALA A 395 -42.53 16.94 46.11
C ALA A 395 -42.78 16.08 47.36
N THR A 396 -42.02 14.99 47.51
CA THR A 396 -42.09 14.09 48.67
C THR A 396 -41.77 14.83 49.97
N VAL A 397 -40.71 15.65 49.95
CA VAL A 397 -40.35 16.54 51.06
C VAL A 397 -41.54 17.38 51.49
N LYS A 398 -42.18 18.11 50.55
CA LYS A 398 -43.31 18.99 50.87
C LYS A 398 -44.52 18.25 51.45
N ASN A 399 -44.78 17.02 51.01
CA ASN A 399 -45.95 16.25 51.43
C ASN A 399 -45.78 15.61 52.81
N LEU A 400 -44.56 15.20 53.18
CA LEU A 400 -44.29 14.48 54.44
C LEU A 400 -44.02 15.42 55.63
N PHE A 401 -43.62 16.66 55.37
CA PHE A 401 -43.31 17.65 56.42
C PHE A 401 -44.41 17.90 57.47
N PRO A 402 -45.72 17.84 57.17
CA PRO A 402 -46.78 17.99 58.18
C PRO A 402 -46.90 16.83 59.18
N VAL A 403 -46.28 15.67 58.89
CA VAL A 403 -46.45 14.42 59.65
C VAL A 403 -45.25 14.14 60.56
N GLU A 404 -44.02 14.36 60.06
CA GLU A 404 -42.78 14.21 60.82
C GLU A 404 -41.73 15.27 60.40
N PRO A 405 -41.05 15.97 61.33
CA PRO A 405 -40.21 17.12 60.97
C PRO A 405 -38.75 16.78 60.62
N LEU A 406 -38.20 15.65 61.07
CA LEU A 406 -36.77 15.35 60.94
C LEU A 406 -36.41 14.69 59.60
N GLU A 407 -37.12 13.63 59.23
CA GLU A 407 -36.86 12.86 57.99
C GLU A 407 -36.98 13.73 56.72
N PRO A 408 -38.02 14.56 56.56
CA PRO A 408 -38.15 15.43 55.39
C PRO A 408 -37.08 16.53 55.32
N LEU A 409 -36.53 16.97 56.46
CA LEU A 409 -35.44 17.96 56.51
C LEU A 409 -34.13 17.36 55.99
N VAL A 410 -33.79 16.15 56.44
CA VAL A 410 -32.63 15.41 55.95
C VAL A 410 -32.76 15.16 54.45
N LEU A 411 -33.95 14.74 54.00
CA LEU A 411 -34.23 14.53 52.58
C LEU A 411 -34.14 15.83 51.76
N ALA A 412 -34.59 16.97 52.28
CA ALA A 412 -34.50 18.26 51.60
C ALA A 412 -33.04 18.72 51.40
N ILE A 413 -32.20 18.53 52.41
CA ILE A 413 -30.76 18.85 52.35
C ILE A 413 -30.06 17.91 51.37
N ALA A 414 -30.34 16.60 51.45
CA ALA A 414 -29.79 15.60 50.54
C ALA A 414 -30.18 15.87 49.07
N THR A 415 -31.45 16.15 48.80
CA THR A 415 -31.96 16.46 47.45
C THR A 415 -31.30 17.73 46.88
N THR A 416 -31.05 18.73 47.74
CA THR A 416 -30.33 19.95 47.34
C THR A 416 -28.87 19.67 47.02
N GLY A 417 -28.19 18.83 47.83
CA GLY A 417 -26.84 18.36 47.56
C GLY A 417 -26.73 17.58 46.25
N ASP A 418 -27.66 16.65 46.02
CA ASP A 418 -27.75 15.88 44.78
C ASP A 418 -27.96 16.76 43.55
N ASN A 419 -28.77 17.82 43.67
CA ASN A 419 -29.00 18.75 42.59
C ASN A 419 -27.76 19.62 42.28
N LEU A 420 -27.00 20.03 43.31
CA LEU A 420 -25.75 20.78 43.15
C LEU A 420 -24.64 19.94 42.52
N ASN A 421 -24.55 18.67 42.87
CA ASN A 421 -23.56 17.74 42.34
C ASN A 421 -23.91 17.22 40.94
N ALA A 422 -25.16 17.43 40.47
CA ALA A 422 -25.59 17.04 39.15
C ALA A 422 -25.11 18.03 38.07
N TRP A 423 -23.90 17.82 37.55
CA TRP A 423 -23.29 18.67 36.50
C TRP A 423 -24.18 18.86 35.24
N GLN A 424 -25.08 17.92 34.96
CA GLN A 424 -25.99 17.95 33.81
C GLN A 424 -27.23 18.83 34.03
N VAL A 425 -27.50 19.24 35.28
CA VAL A 425 -28.68 20.02 35.66
C VAL A 425 -28.25 21.46 35.99
N PRO A 426 -28.97 22.49 35.51
CA PRO A 426 -28.68 23.88 35.87
C PRO A 426 -28.85 24.12 37.39
N LYS A 427 -28.41 25.31 37.86
CA LYS A 427 -28.52 25.80 39.25
C LYS A 427 -29.81 25.32 39.94
N VAL A 428 -29.71 25.10 41.26
CA VAL A 428 -30.75 24.49 42.11
C VAL A 428 -32.17 24.75 41.61
N LEU A 429 -32.86 23.67 41.25
CA LEU A 429 -34.20 23.70 40.68
C LEU A 429 -35.15 24.48 41.61
N PRO A 430 -36.04 25.32 41.06
CA PRO A 430 -37.00 26.09 41.88
C PRO A 430 -37.83 25.20 42.81
N GLU A 431 -38.20 24.00 42.37
CA GLU A 431 -38.95 23.02 43.14
C GLU A 431 -38.14 22.53 44.35
N VAL A 432 -36.86 22.16 44.15
CA VAL A 432 -35.93 21.72 45.20
C VAL A 432 -35.64 22.86 46.18
N ARG A 433 -35.41 24.07 45.67
CA ARG A 433 -35.21 25.26 46.50
C ARG A 433 -36.44 25.55 47.36
N SER A 434 -37.63 25.46 46.79
CA SER A 434 -38.88 25.70 47.50
C SER A 434 -39.17 24.63 48.56
N SER A 435 -38.81 23.36 48.32
CA SER A 435 -38.96 22.31 49.33
C SER A 435 -37.98 22.51 50.48
N LEU A 436 -36.75 22.97 50.20
CA LEU A 436 -35.79 23.32 51.24
C LEU A 436 -36.24 24.52 52.09
N TYR A 437 -36.81 25.56 51.46
CA TYR A 437 -37.35 26.69 52.23
C TYR A 437 -38.56 26.30 53.08
N ALA A 438 -39.46 25.46 52.56
CA ALA A 438 -40.56 24.92 53.35
C ALA A 438 -40.06 24.09 54.55
N ALA A 439 -38.96 23.36 54.38
CA ALA A 439 -38.31 22.61 55.44
C ALA A 439 -37.74 23.52 56.54
N ILE A 440 -37.06 24.61 56.14
CA ILE A 440 -36.37 25.53 57.05
C ILE A 440 -37.35 26.44 57.80
N ASP A 441 -38.41 26.92 57.16
CA ASP A 441 -39.39 27.85 57.78
C ASP A 441 -40.12 27.25 58.99
N GLN A 442 -40.18 25.92 59.08
CA GLN A 442 -40.74 25.21 60.24
C GLN A 442 -39.76 25.01 61.40
N VAL A 443 -38.45 25.16 61.16
CA VAL A 443 -37.44 25.17 62.23
C VAL A 443 -37.43 26.57 62.87
N ARG A 444 -38.44 26.85 63.70
CA ARG A 444 -38.53 28.09 64.47
C ARG A 444 -37.91 27.92 65.84
N GLU A 445 -37.31 29.00 66.34
CA GLU A 445 -36.93 29.13 67.75
C GLU A 445 -38.16 28.81 68.61
N ARG A 446 -38.09 27.69 69.34
CA ARG A 446 -39.23 27.20 70.14
C ARG A 446 -39.33 27.93 71.47
N ASN A 447 -38.19 28.37 72.02
CA ASN A 447 -38.11 29.06 73.29
C ASN A 447 -36.79 29.83 73.43
N THR A 448 -36.84 30.96 74.13
CA THR A 448 -35.67 31.76 74.51
C THR A 448 -35.53 31.68 76.03
N LEU A 449 -34.40 31.14 76.53
CA LEU A 449 -34.17 30.95 77.97
C LEU A 449 -33.47 32.17 78.56
N GLU A 450 -34.26 33.17 78.98
CA GLU A 450 -33.73 34.40 79.57
C GLU A 450 -33.54 34.27 81.08
N GLY A 451 -32.36 34.64 81.60
CA GLY A 451 -32.14 34.73 83.05
C GLY A 451 -30.69 34.78 83.52
N HIS A 452 -29.72 34.41 82.69
CA HIS A 452 -28.32 34.78 82.94
C HIS A 452 -28.12 36.28 82.79
N GLN A 453 -27.21 36.85 83.59
CA GLN A 453 -26.93 38.29 83.59
C GLN A 453 -25.73 38.66 82.72
N ASP A 454 -25.04 37.66 82.18
CA ASP A 454 -23.88 37.84 81.31
C ASP A 454 -23.76 36.65 80.32
N TYR A 455 -22.74 36.65 79.46
CA TYR A 455 -22.54 35.67 78.40
C TYR A 455 -22.67 34.22 78.90
N VAL A 456 -23.40 33.40 78.15
CA VAL A 456 -23.50 31.95 78.39
C VAL A 456 -22.41 31.25 77.58
N TRP A 457 -21.50 30.57 78.27
CA TRP A 457 -20.32 29.96 77.64
C TRP A 457 -20.48 28.47 77.34
N THR A 458 -21.37 27.80 78.06
CA THR A 458 -21.46 26.35 78.02
C THR A 458 -22.87 25.87 78.30
N LEU A 459 -23.21 24.72 77.72
CA LEU A 459 -24.50 24.09 77.88
C LEU A 459 -24.35 22.57 77.90
N ALA A 460 -25.08 21.91 78.79
CA ALA A 460 -25.20 20.46 78.87
C ALA A 460 -26.67 20.06 79.03
N ILE A 461 -27.05 18.90 78.53
CA ILE A 461 -28.42 18.37 78.65
C ILE A 461 -28.38 17.10 79.49
N THR A 462 -29.22 17.03 80.52
CA THR A 462 -29.35 15.81 81.34
C THR A 462 -30.16 14.74 80.60
N PRO A 463 -30.04 13.46 80.98
CA PRO A 463 -30.86 12.39 80.39
C PRO A 463 -32.38 12.62 80.53
N GLU A 464 -32.85 13.39 81.53
CA GLU A 464 -34.26 13.75 81.66
C GLU A 464 -34.69 14.94 80.76
N GLY A 465 -33.75 15.55 80.05
CA GLY A 465 -33.98 16.69 79.16
C GLY A 465 -33.84 18.05 79.81
N ASN A 466 -33.38 18.13 81.08
CA ASN A 466 -33.09 19.42 81.71
C ASN A 466 -31.86 20.04 81.04
N ILE A 467 -31.87 21.35 80.88
CA ILE A 467 -30.77 22.10 80.27
C ILE A 467 -29.97 22.73 81.41
N ILE A 468 -28.65 22.57 81.40
CA ILE A 468 -27.74 23.21 82.34
C ILE A 468 -26.87 24.20 81.57
N SER A 469 -26.79 25.44 82.04
CA SER A 469 -26.00 26.50 81.42
C SER A 469 -25.01 27.10 82.41
N GLY A 470 -23.78 27.34 81.97
CA GLY A 470 -22.75 28.09 82.73
C GLY A 470 -22.46 29.43 82.07
N SER A 471 -22.26 30.48 82.87
CA SER A 471 -22.17 31.86 82.41
C SER A 471 -21.02 32.65 83.04
N ASP A 472 -20.67 33.77 82.40
CA ASP A 472 -19.83 34.85 82.94
C ASP A 472 -20.37 35.41 84.26
N ASP A 473 -21.67 35.31 84.51
CA ASP A 473 -22.30 35.80 85.75
C ASP A 473 -21.92 34.99 87.00
N THR A 474 -20.92 34.12 86.90
CA THR A 474 -20.38 33.20 87.93
C THR A 474 -21.35 32.11 88.38
N THR A 475 -22.49 31.97 87.70
CA THR A 475 -23.52 30.99 88.06
C THR A 475 -23.67 29.87 87.05
N VAL A 476 -24.13 28.73 87.54
CA VAL A 476 -24.70 27.66 86.72
C VAL A 476 -26.21 27.68 86.90
N LYS A 477 -26.99 27.71 85.82
CA LYS A 477 -28.46 27.63 85.89
C LYS A 477 -28.96 26.31 85.34
N VAL A 478 -30.03 25.83 85.95
CA VAL A 478 -30.74 24.61 85.58
C VAL A 478 -32.10 25.01 85.05
N TRP A 479 -32.47 24.53 83.88
CA TRP A 479 -33.73 24.79 83.20
C TRP A 479 -34.44 23.46 82.91
N SER A 480 -35.77 23.48 82.93
CA SER A 480 -36.58 22.33 82.53
C SER A 480 -36.49 22.09 81.01
N PRO A 481 -36.89 20.92 80.51
CA PRO A 481 -36.99 20.67 79.07
C PRO A 481 -37.98 21.62 78.37
N GLN A 482 -38.92 22.19 79.13
CA GLN A 482 -39.88 23.18 78.63
C GLN A 482 -39.31 24.60 78.65
N GLY A 483 -38.10 24.79 79.17
CA GLY A 483 -37.41 26.08 79.26
C GLY A 483 -37.82 26.93 80.45
N THR A 484 -38.44 26.35 81.47
CA THR A 484 -38.68 27.05 82.74
C THR A 484 -37.42 27.03 83.60
N PHE A 485 -37.07 28.17 84.18
CA PHE A 485 -35.97 28.26 85.13
C PHE A 485 -36.26 27.42 86.39
N LEU A 486 -35.32 26.55 86.80
CA LEU A 486 -35.47 25.67 87.96
C LEU A 486 -34.60 26.12 89.13
N HIS A 487 -33.28 26.21 88.91
CA HIS A 487 -32.32 26.49 89.98
C HIS A 487 -31.13 27.33 89.51
N THR A 488 -30.57 28.15 90.40
CA THR A 488 -29.25 28.76 90.24
C THR A 488 -28.29 28.08 91.22
N LEU A 489 -27.16 27.61 90.72
CA LEU A 489 -26.04 27.09 91.49
C LEU A 489 -25.02 28.21 91.60
N GLN A 490 -24.94 28.80 92.79
CA GLN A 490 -24.00 29.86 93.12
C GLN A 490 -22.87 29.30 93.96
N GLY A 491 -21.63 29.73 93.68
CA GLY A 491 -20.47 29.32 94.48
C GLY A 491 -19.14 29.43 93.75
N HIS A 492 -19.15 29.56 92.42
CA HIS A 492 -17.96 30.01 91.69
C HIS A 492 -17.73 31.51 91.93
N GLN A 493 -16.46 31.91 91.91
CA GLN A 493 -16.04 33.30 92.12
C GLN A 493 -15.62 34.00 90.80
N ASP A 494 -15.71 33.28 89.69
CA ASP A 494 -15.34 33.74 88.36
C ASP A 494 -16.15 32.97 87.30
N ILE A 495 -15.97 33.32 86.03
CA ILE A 495 -16.68 32.82 84.85
C ILE A 495 -16.76 31.30 84.85
N VAL A 496 -17.96 30.75 84.60
CA VAL A 496 -18.14 29.30 84.40
C VAL A 496 -17.98 28.96 82.92
N THR A 497 -16.85 28.34 82.58
CA THR A 497 -16.47 28.08 81.19
C THR A 497 -16.93 26.73 80.66
N THR A 498 -17.20 25.77 81.56
CA THR A 498 -17.62 24.42 81.17
C THR A 498 -18.56 23.80 82.18
N VAL A 499 -19.56 23.06 81.67
CA VAL A 499 -20.45 22.22 82.47
C VAL A 499 -20.52 20.83 81.84
N ALA A 500 -20.49 19.80 82.66
CA ALA A 500 -20.65 18.41 82.27
C ALA A 500 -21.59 17.67 83.22
N ILE A 501 -22.24 16.62 82.70
CA ILE A 501 -23.09 15.72 83.48
C ILE A 501 -22.35 14.40 83.69
N THR A 502 -22.23 14.00 84.95
CA THR A 502 -21.69 12.67 85.30
C THR A 502 -22.74 11.58 85.05
N PRO A 503 -22.35 10.32 84.78
CA PRO A 503 -23.29 9.21 84.62
C PRO A 503 -24.26 9.02 85.81
N GLU A 504 -23.87 9.44 87.01
CA GLU A 504 -24.70 9.39 88.22
C GLU A 504 -25.69 10.55 88.34
N GLY A 505 -25.72 11.47 87.37
CA GLY A 505 -26.62 12.63 87.32
C GLY A 505 -26.16 13.85 88.11
N ASN A 506 -24.90 13.89 88.57
CA ASN A 506 -24.35 15.10 89.19
C ASN A 506 -23.87 16.08 88.12
N ILE A 507 -24.05 17.37 88.41
CA ILE A 507 -23.56 18.46 87.58
C ILE A 507 -22.12 18.77 88.02
N VAL A 508 -21.20 18.89 87.07
CA VAL A 508 -19.81 19.30 87.30
C VAL A 508 -19.56 20.58 86.51
N SER A 509 -19.02 21.60 87.15
CA SER A 509 -18.69 22.88 86.51
C SER A 509 -17.23 23.25 86.73
N GLY A 510 -16.59 23.76 85.69
CA GLY A 510 -15.25 24.34 85.73
C GLY A 510 -15.32 25.86 85.53
N SER A 511 -14.51 26.60 86.26
CA SER A 511 -14.50 28.06 86.26
C SER A 511 -13.09 28.64 86.21
N TYR A 512 -12.97 29.90 85.81
CA TYR A 512 -11.73 30.68 85.92
C TYR A 512 -11.31 30.99 87.35
N ASP A 513 -12.12 30.67 88.37
CA ASP A 513 -11.73 30.73 89.77
C ASP A 513 -10.69 29.66 90.17
N ASN A 514 -10.16 28.93 89.18
CA ASN A 514 -9.22 27.83 89.28
C ASN A 514 -9.80 26.61 90.02
N THR A 515 -11.12 26.50 90.13
CA THR A 515 -11.79 25.38 90.78
C THR A 515 -12.77 24.64 89.88
N VAL A 516 -12.92 23.34 90.17
CA VAL A 516 -14.02 22.52 89.64
C VAL A 516 -14.96 22.23 90.80
N LYS A 517 -16.25 22.46 90.60
CA LYS A 517 -17.29 22.19 91.60
C LYS A 517 -18.20 21.07 91.13
N VAL A 518 -18.50 20.16 92.06
CA VAL A 518 -19.44 19.06 91.84
C VAL A 518 -20.69 19.35 92.65
N TRP A 519 -21.80 19.53 91.96
CA TRP A 519 -23.08 19.87 92.56
C TRP A 519 -23.89 18.59 92.78
N ARG A 520 -24.01 18.20 94.04
CA ARG A 520 -24.79 17.04 94.49
C ARG A 520 -26.10 17.53 95.09
N GLY A 521 -27.16 16.71 95.01
CA GLY A 521 -28.49 17.05 95.53
C GLY A 521 -29.52 17.37 94.45
N PHE A 522 -29.12 17.42 93.19
CA PHE A 522 -30.02 17.47 92.02
C PHE A 522 -30.44 16.07 91.55
N LYS A 523 -30.31 15.07 92.44
CA LYS A 523 -30.90 13.75 92.25
C LYS A 523 -32.42 13.88 92.33
N VAL A 524 -33.07 14.08 91.20
CA VAL A 524 -34.45 13.62 91.05
C VAL A 524 -34.37 12.12 90.79
N SER A 525 -34.15 11.34 91.85
CA SER A 525 -34.15 9.88 91.69
C SER A 525 -35.57 9.39 91.44
N SER A 526 -35.84 8.87 90.25
CA SER A 526 -36.17 7.45 90.15
C SER A 526 -35.97 6.88 88.74
N LEU A 527 -35.18 5.78 88.72
CA LEU A 527 -35.16 4.68 87.76
C LEU A 527 -34.37 4.84 86.45
N LEU A 528 -33.08 4.50 86.56
CA LEU A 528 -32.37 3.72 85.55
C LEU A 528 -33.21 2.51 85.09
N LYS A 529 -33.55 2.45 83.80
CA LYS A 529 -33.27 1.26 82.97
C LYS A 529 -32.90 1.69 81.55
N PRO A 530 -31.68 1.40 81.07
CA PRO A 530 -31.39 1.46 79.64
C PRO A 530 -32.13 0.31 78.94
N ARG A 531 -33.02 0.62 78.00
CA ARG A 531 -33.48 -0.35 77.00
C ARG A 531 -32.47 -0.38 75.86
N PHE A 532 -31.39 -1.15 76.03
CA PHE A 532 -30.69 -1.68 74.88
C PHE A 532 -31.60 -2.73 74.23
N ARG A 533 -32.21 -2.39 73.08
CA ARG A 533 -32.71 -3.43 72.18
C ARG A 533 -31.50 -4.01 71.44
N THR A 534 -31.04 -5.16 71.89
CA THR A 534 -30.30 -6.08 71.04
C THR A 534 -31.28 -6.68 70.03
N SER A 535 -31.28 -6.21 68.79
CA SER A 535 -31.76 -7.04 67.68
C SER A 535 -30.59 -7.92 67.24
N LYS A 536 -30.56 -9.16 67.74
CA LYS A 536 -29.83 -10.24 67.08
C LYS A 536 -30.50 -10.51 65.73
N CYS A 537 -29.66 -10.67 64.71
CA CYS A 537 -30.02 -11.37 63.48
C CYS A 537 -30.70 -12.71 63.78
N SER A 538 -31.72 -12.99 62.98
CA SER A 538 -32.00 -14.31 62.43
C SER A 538 -32.28 -14.12 60.95
#